data_AF-A0AAV1FKE1-F1
#
_entry.id   AF-A0AAV1FKE1-F1
#
_cell.length_a   1.000
_cell.length_b   1.000
_cell.length_c   1.000
_cell.angle_alpha   90.00
_cell.angle_beta   90.00
_cell.angle_gamma   90.00
#
_symmetry.space_group_name_H-M   'P 1'
#
loop_
_entity.id
_entity.type
_entity.pdbx_description
1 polymer ?
#
loop_
_entity_poly.entity_id
_entity_poly.type
_entity_poly.pdbx_seq_one_letter_code
_entity_poly.pdbx_strand_id
1 'polypeptide(L)'
;MGTMFTPALYRQRHQFVIDFVKKNQPRKVVDLGCGECSLLKYLKFHREVELLVGVDINGAKLKKHMHDLRPVSTDYLQPTFDQLRIELYQGSVTQNDTRLRGFDLVTSIELIEHLTLPDVQRFSEVVFGHMVPVSVIVSTPNSEFNPLFPGLKGFRHHDHKFEWTRAEFQSWALKVSAEYGYEVEFTGVGEAPTGQQERVGFCSQIAVFQRLKGRDDGNILFGDDAEDEFSYTLLYSITYPSLHDNNILRRVLVAEVLGWTEKLKSRYTEKGNEERDNNDTTCQTEGGRDERLSSSACGAETNYLMDHRDRRTAENQRGLKCCRLQRGVSVPLGVLWTSCPKVGALSKSLSNLRHVLMDEPEVTLSPDGFSLLVNLQEQEQDLEDEEDHEGLEDSGYTEASQCSHSAAQEEDWETNMGGGEEGLCFGDK
;
A
#
# COMPACT_ATOMS: atom_id res chain seq x y z
N MET A 1 -11.49 34.10 -1.32
CA MET A 1 -10.18 34.27 -0.64
C MET A 1 -9.40 32.97 -0.77
N GLY A 2 -8.13 33.02 -1.16
CA GLY A 2 -7.29 31.82 -1.29
C GLY A 2 -6.97 31.21 0.07
N THR A 3 -6.72 29.91 0.11
CA THR A 3 -6.22 29.22 1.30
C THR A 3 -4.85 29.79 1.68
N MET A 4 -4.64 30.13 2.96
CA MET A 4 -3.38 30.73 3.45
C MET A 4 -2.15 29.88 3.10
N PHE A 5 -2.32 28.57 3.00
CA PHE A 5 -1.30 27.61 2.62
C PHE A 5 -1.72 26.84 1.38
N THR A 6 -0.78 26.62 0.46
CA THR A 6 -0.94 25.73 -0.68
C THR A 6 0.29 24.83 -0.77
N PRO A 7 0.17 23.51 -0.54
CA PRO A 7 -1.05 22.78 -0.16
C PRO A 7 -1.53 23.12 1.26
N ALA A 8 -2.74 22.67 1.63
CA ALA A 8 -3.30 22.85 2.98
C ALA A 8 -2.37 22.33 4.09
N LEU A 9 -2.40 22.96 5.26
CA LEU A 9 -1.42 22.74 6.32
C LEU A 9 -1.37 21.29 6.82
N TYR A 10 -2.52 20.63 7.01
CA TYR A 10 -2.56 19.22 7.40
C TYR A 10 -1.86 18.31 6.38
N ARG A 11 -1.94 18.63 5.08
CA ARG A 11 -1.22 17.89 4.04
C ARG A 11 0.28 18.10 4.13
N GLN A 12 0.73 19.31 4.46
CA GLN A 12 2.15 19.57 4.68
C GLN A 12 2.69 18.79 5.88
N ARG A 13 1.92 18.71 6.98
CA ARG A 13 2.27 17.89 8.16
C ARG A 13 2.40 16.40 7.79
N HIS A 14 1.43 15.85 7.07
CA HIS A 14 1.51 14.45 6.60
C HIS A 14 2.68 14.25 5.63
N GLN A 15 2.91 15.19 4.71
CA GLN A 15 4.02 15.10 3.76
C GLN A 15 5.38 15.08 4.47
N PHE A 16 5.54 15.88 5.54
CA PHE A 16 6.75 15.85 6.37
C PHE A 16 7.03 14.45 6.93
N VAL A 17 6.00 13.79 7.49
CA VAL A 17 6.12 12.41 8.00
C VAL A 17 6.43 11.44 6.88
N ILE A 18 5.74 11.53 5.74
CA ILE A 18 5.97 10.68 4.57
C ILE A 18 7.42 10.79 4.08
N ASP A 19 7.96 12.01 4.03
CA ASP A 19 9.35 12.24 3.60
C ASP A 19 10.35 11.70 4.63
N PHE A 20 10.03 11.80 5.92
CA PHE A 20 10.80 11.14 6.97
C PHE A 20 10.79 9.61 6.80
N VAL A 21 9.64 8.98 6.54
CA VAL A 21 9.51 7.53 6.34
C VAL A 21 10.32 7.08 5.12
N LYS A 22 10.21 7.78 3.98
CA LYS A 22 11.00 7.47 2.78
C LYS A 22 12.51 7.52 3.03
N LYS A 23 12.95 8.49 3.83
CA LYS A 23 14.37 8.72 4.12
C LYS A 23 14.93 7.69 5.10
N ASN A 24 14.18 7.36 6.15
CA ASN A 24 14.69 6.57 7.28
C ASN A 24 14.23 5.10 7.26
N GLN A 25 13.26 4.77 6.41
CA GLN A 25 12.73 3.41 6.19
C GLN A 25 12.37 2.65 7.48
N PRO A 26 11.54 3.23 8.38
CA PRO A 26 11.07 2.53 9.57
C PRO A 26 10.18 1.34 9.19
N ARG A 27 10.34 0.20 9.89
CA ARG A 27 9.53 -1.01 9.66
C ARG A 27 8.29 -1.04 10.55
N LYS A 28 8.38 -0.51 11.78
CA LYS A 28 7.25 -0.39 12.71
C LYS A 28 6.93 1.07 12.97
N VAL A 29 5.74 1.50 12.55
CA VAL A 29 5.27 2.89 12.69
C VAL A 29 3.98 2.92 13.49
N VAL A 30 3.90 3.79 14.49
CA VAL A 30 2.66 4.06 15.24
C VAL A 30 2.30 5.54 15.17
N ASP A 31 1.03 5.82 14.87
CA ASP A 31 0.44 7.15 14.88
C ASP A 31 -0.49 7.31 16.08
N LEU A 32 -0.07 8.16 17.02
CA LEU A 32 -0.81 8.49 18.23
C LEU A 32 -1.71 9.70 17.96
N GLY A 33 -3.01 9.56 18.24
CA GLY A 33 -4.01 10.56 17.85
C GLY A 33 -4.38 10.47 16.37
N CYS A 34 -4.40 9.25 15.80
CA CYS A 34 -4.52 9.05 14.36
C CYS A 34 -5.87 9.49 13.75
N GLY A 35 -6.87 9.83 14.56
CA GLY A 35 -8.12 10.44 14.15
C GLY A 35 -8.85 9.64 13.06
N GLU A 36 -8.92 10.22 11.86
CA GLU A 36 -9.57 9.61 10.67
C GLU A 36 -8.65 8.67 9.89
N CYS A 37 -7.50 8.31 10.47
CA CYS A 37 -6.46 7.48 9.88
C CYS A 37 -5.85 8.08 8.60
N SER A 38 -5.95 9.40 8.41
CA SER A 38 -5.55 10.06 7.16
C SER A 38 -4.06 9.88 6.87
N LEU A 39 -3.18 9.99 7.88
CA LEU A 39 -1.76 9.71 7.73
C LEU A 39 -1.51 8.23 7.39
N LEU A 40 -2.18 7.31 8.09
CA LEU A 40 -2.07 5.86 7.86
C LEU A 40 -2.48 5.46 6.44
N LYS A 41 -3.49 6.13 5.85
CA LYS A 41 -3.92 5.91 4.46
C LYS A 41 -2.82 6.21 3.44
N TYR A 42 -1.90 7.13 3.75
CA TYR A 42 -0.72 7.39 2.93
C TYR A 42 0.41 6.40 3.24
N LEU A 43 0.69 6.16 4.53
CA LEU A 43 1.80 5.31 4.96
C LEU A 43 1.65 3.84 4.54
N LYS A 44 0.42 3.32 4.36
CA LYS A 44 0.20 1.92 3.93
C LYS A 44 0.80 1.57 2.56
N PHE A 45 1.15 2.57 1.74
CA PHE A 45 1.77 2.36 0.43
C PHE A 45 3.31 2.33 0.47
N HIS A 46 3.90 2.54 1.64
CA HIS A 46 5.34 2.49 1.88
C HIS A 46 5.76 1.07 2.24
N ARG A 47 6.44 0.40 1.30
CA ARG A 47 6.79 -1.04 1.38
C ARG A 47 7.79 -1.38 2.47
N GLU A 48 8.54 -0.38 2.93
CA GLU A 48 9.44 -0.46 4.08
C GLU A 48 8.68 -0.72 5.39
N VAL A 49 7.41 -0.30 5.48
CA VAL A 49 6.59 -0.43 6.69
C VAL A 49 5.94 -1.81 6.72
N GLU A 50 6.21 -2.56 7.79
CA GLU A 50 5.69 -3.91 8.02
C GLU A 50 4.58 -3.97 9.07
N LEU A 51 4.61 -3.04 10.03
CA LEU A 51 3.59 -2.89 11.04
C LEU A 51 3.22 -1.41 11.15
N LEU A 52 1.96 -1.11 10.87
CA LEU A 52 1.41 0.23 10.95
C LEU A 52 0.30 0.26 12.00
N VAL A 53 0.46 1.06 13.04
CA VAL A 53 -0.49 1.11 14.15
C VAL A 53 -1.09 2.50 14.27
N GLY A 54 -2.40 2.57 14.49
CA GLY A 54 -3.12 3.79 14.87
C GLY A 54 -3.66 3.68 16.29
N VAL A 55 -3.51 4.73 17.08
CA VAL A 55 -4.12 4.83 18.41
C VAL A 55 -4.95 6.10 18.47
N ASP A 56 -6.17 6.01 18.98
CA ASP A 56 -7.00 7.18 19.28
C ASP A 56 -7.95 6.89 20.45
N ILE A 57 -8.27 7.90 21.26
CA ILE A 57 -9.23 7.74 22.36
C ILE A 57 -10.67 7.57 21.83
N ASN A 58 -10.95 8.14 20.65
CA ASN A 58 -12.25 8.12 20.01
C ASN A 58 -12.44 6.86 19.14
N GLY A 59 -12.82 5.76 19.80
CA GLY A 59 -13.10 4.49 19.12
C GLY A 59 -14.21 4.56 18.08
N ALA A 60 -15.16 5.51 18.19
CA ALA A 60 -16.20 5.70 17.18
C ALA A 60 -15.63 6.28 15.87
N LYS A 61 -14.72 7.24 15.97
CA LYS A 61 -14.00 7.82 14.82
C LYS A 61 -13.14 6.77 14.12
N LEU A 62 -12.45 5.92 14.87
CA LEU A 62 -11.69 4.78 14.31
C LEU A 62 -12.62 3.79 13.60
N LYS A 63 -13.74 3.42 14.21
CA LYS A 63 -14.72 2.48 13.60
C LYS A 63 -15.28 3.00 12.28
N LYS A 64 -15.45 4.32 12.15
CA LYS A 64 -15.93 4.95 10.93
C LYS A 64 -14.92 4.83 9.76
N HIS A 65 -13.62 4.90 10.05
CA HIS A 65 -12.58 5.02 9.00
C HIS A 65 -11.69 3.77 8.83
N MET A 66 -11.82 2.77 9.71
CA MET A 66 -10.96 1.57 9.68
C MET A 66 -10.96 0.83 8.33
N HIS A 67 -12.06 0.86 7.57
CA HIS A 67 -12.19 0.14 6.31
C HIS A 67 -11.45 0.82 5.15
N ASP A 68 -11.07 2.09 5.28
CA ASP A 68 -10.24 2.80 4.29
C ASP A 68 -8.80 2.26 4.26
N LEU A 69 -8.41 1.52 5.31
CA LEU A 69 -7.11 0.87 5.45
C LEU A 69 -7.09 -0.55 4.86
N ARG A 70 -8.16 -1.00 4.20
CA ARG A 70 -8.16 -2.30 3.51
C ARG A 70 -7.16 -2.31 2.34
N PRO A 71 -6.62 -3.50 2.00
CA PRO A 71 -5.89 -3.69 0.76
C PRO A 71 -6.77 -3.32 -0.43
N VAL A 72 -6.16 -2.67 -1.42
CA VAL A 72 -6.82 -2.37 -2.70
C VAL A 72 -6.79 -3.60 -3.60
N SER A 73 -7.57 -3.62 -4.68
CA SER A 73 -7.65 -4.76 -5.59
C SER A 73 -6.27 -5.19 -6.13
N THR A 74 -5.38 -4.23 -6.40
CA THR A 74 -4.01 -4.49 -6.87
C THR A 74 -3.20 -5.31 -5.87
N ASP A 75 -3.40 -5.15 -4.56
CA ASP A 75 -2.68 -5.91 -3.54
C ASP A 75 -3.01 -7.41 -3.62
N TYR A 76 -4.26 -7.76 -3.96
CA TYR A 76 -4.67 -9.15 -4.14
C TYR A 76 -4.29 -9.73 -5.50
N LEU A 77 -4.33 -8.91 -6.55
CA LEU A 77 -4.03 -9.34 -7.91
C LEU A 77 -2.52 -9.47 -8.16
N GLN A 78 -1.73 -8.64 -7.49
CA GLN A 78 -0.28 -8.59 -7.63
C GLN A 78 0.42 -8.49 -6.26
N PRO A 79 0.22 -9.49 -5.37
CA PRO A 79 0.87 -9.49 -4.07
C PRO A 79 2.39 -9.59 -4.24
N THR A 80 3.11 -8.99 -3.31
CA THR A 80 4.58 -9.01 -3.25
C THR A 80 5.03 -9.84 -2.06
N PHE A 81 6.35 -9.99 -1.87
CA PHE A 81 6.88 -10.56 -0.63
C PHE A 81 6.85 -9.55 0.52
N ASP A 82 6.55 -8.28 0.25
CA ASP A 82 6.40 -7.28 1.30
C ASP A 82 5.24 -7.73 2.21
N GLN A 83 5.42 -7.55 3.52
CA GLN A 83 4.41 -7.88 4.52
C GLN A 83 3.95 -6.57 5.14
N LEU A 84 2.64 -6.41 5.31
CA LEU A 84 2.08 -5.27 6.03
C LEU A 84 0.94 -5.76 6.91
N ARG A 85 1.02 -5.41 8.19
CA ARG A 85 -0.10 -5.52 9.14
C ARG A 85 -0.49 -4.14 9.61
N ILE A 86 -1.78 -3.87 9.61
CA ILE A 86 -2.35 -2.63 10.14
C ILE A 86 -3.21 -2.96 11.36
N GLU A 87 -3.00 -2.24 12.47
CA GLU A 87 -3.80 -2.37 13.68
C GLU A 87 -4.32 -1.02 14.15
N LEU A 88 -5.56 -0.97 14.61
CA LEU A 88 -6.14 0.22 15.25
C LEU A 88 -6.57 -0.11 16.67
N TYR A 89 -6.11 0.70 17.60
CA TYR A 89 -6.38 0.59 19.03
C TYR A 89 -7.18 1.78 19.52
N GLN A 90 -8.19 1.51 20.34
CA GLN A 90 -8.79 2.52 21.19
C GLN A 90 -8.04 2.57 22.51
N GLY A 91 -7.46 3.72 22.84
CA GLY A 91 -6.63 3.90 24.02
C GLY A 91 -6.23 5.35 24.27
N SER A 92 -5.79 5.64 25.50
CA SER A 92 -5.25 6.96 25.86
C SER A 92 -3.72 6.93 25.80
N VAL A 93 -3.13 7.95 25.18
CA VAL A 93 -1.66 8.13 25.11
C VAL A 93 -0.99 8.39 26.46
N THR A 94 -1.77 8.52 27.53
CA THR A 94 -1.31 8.64 28.92
C THR A 94 -1.22 7.28 29.64
N GLN A 95 -1.66 6.20 29.00
CA GLN A 95 -1.62 4.84 29.54
C GLN A 95 -0.54 4.02 28.83
N ASN A 96 0.07 3.09 29.56
CA ASN A 96 1.04 2.19 28.95
C ASN A 96 0.30 1.08 28.20
N ASP A 97 0.87 0.66 27.08
CA ASP A 97 0.50 -0.59 26.43
C ASP A 97 1.76 -1.27 25.92
N THR A 98 2.02 -2.47 26.44
CA THR A 98 3.25 -3.22 26.18
C THR A 98 3.42 -3.56 24.69
N ARG A 99 2.31 -3.64 23.93
CA ARG A 99 2.34 -3.92 22.48
C ARG A 99 2.98 -2.78 21.67
N LEU A 100 3.09 -1.59 22.22
CA LEU A 100 3.67 -0.42 21.55
C LEU A 100 5.16 -0.19 21.83
N ARG A 101 5.82 -1.14 22.50
CA ARG A 101 7.27 -1.11 22.70
C ARG A 101 8.02 -1.47 21.42
N GLY A 102 9.22 -0.90 21.25
CA GLY A 102 10.14 -1.31 20.19
C GLY A 102 9.68 -0.94 18.78
N PHE A 103 8.97 0.19 18.65
CA PHE A 103 8.64 0.80 17.36
C PHE A 103 9.82 1.61 16.83
N ASP A 104 9.95 1.65 15.50
CA ASP A 104 11.00 2.45 14.86
C ASP A 104 10.60 3.93 14.81
N LEU A 105 9.31 4.20 14.57
CA LEU A 105 8.78 5.55 14.50
C LEU A 105 7.47 5.67 15.28
N VAL A 106 7.40 6.70 16.12
CA VAL A 106 6.16 7.20 16.72
C VAL A 106 5.84 8.57 16.13
N THR A 107 4.62 8.77 15.66
CA THR A 107 4.10 10.08 15.25
C THR A 107 3.02 10.55 16.21
N SER A 108 3.02 11.84 16.52
CA SER A 108 2.04 12.52 17.34
C SER A 108 1.80 13.90 16.72
N ILE A 109 0.91 13.93 15.73
CA ILE A 109 0.70 15.09 14.86
C ILE A 109 -0.53 15.87 15.34
N GLU A 110 -0.32 17.10 15.82
CA GLU A 110 -1.37 17.97 16.38
C GLU A 110 -2.21 17.27 17.47
N LEU A 111 -1.53 16.71 18.47
CA LEU A 111 -2.16 15.93 19.56
C LEU A 111 -1.95 16.57 20.93
N ILE A 112 -0.72 17.01 21.24
CA ILE A 112 -0.34 17.36 22.61
C ILE A 112 -1.11 18.58 23.13
N GLU A 113 -1.54 19.49 22.25
CA GLU A 113 -2.36 20.65 22.57
C GLU A 113 -3.78 20.29 23.05
N HIS A 114 -4.25 19.07 22.79
CA HIS A 114 -5.53 18.56 23.31
C HIS A 114 -5.38 17.94 24.71
N LEU A 115 -4.15 17.79 25.21
CA LEU A 115 -3.85 17.25 26.52
C LEU A 115 -3.74 18.37 27.56
N THR A 116 -4.07 18.07 28.82
CA THR A 116 -3.70 18.98 29.92
C THR A 116 -2.19 18.95 30.13
N LEU A 117 -1.58 19.99 30.72
CA LEU A 117 -0.12 19.99 30.96
C LEU A 117 0.37 18.78 31.79
N PRO A 118 -0.36 18.31 32.83
CA PRO A 118 -0.04 17.04 33.49
C PRO A 118 -0.10 15.83 32.55
N ASP A 119 -1.07 15.77 31.64
CA ASP A 119 -1.18 14.69 30.66
C ASP A 119 -0.07 14.75 29.62
N VAL A 120 0.46 15.92 29.28
CA VAL A 120 1.66 16.05 28.42
C VAL A 120 2.90 15.48 29.10
N GLN A 121 3.03 15.68 30.42
CA GLN A 121 4.09 15.02 31.18
C GLN A 121 3.92 13.50 31.12
N ARG A 122 2.70 13.00 31.34
CA ARG A 122 2.43 11.57 31.29
C ARG A 122 2.65 10.98 29.89
N PHE A 123 2.23 11.68 28.84
CA PHE A 123 2.53 11.36 27.45
C PHE A 123 4.04 11.22 27.23
N SER A 124 4.84 12.14 27.79
CA SER A 124 6.30 12.10 27.67
C SER A 124 6.88 10.84 28.33
N GLU A 125 6.41 10.49 29.53
CA GLU A 125 6.81 9.27 30.25
C GLU A 125 6.45 8.00 29.46
N VAL A 126 5.24 7.94 28.88
CA VAL A 126 4.77 6.79 28.10
C VAL A 126 5.57 6.65 26.80
N VAL A 127 5.67 7.71 26.00
CA VAL A 127 6.31 7.62 24.67
C VAL A 127 7.82 7.43 24.81
N PHE A 128 8.49 8.26 25.60
CA PHE A 128 9.95 8.26 25.64
C PHE A 128 10.52 7.29 26.68
N GLY A 129 9.78 7.01 27.75
CA GLY A 129 10.21 6.12 28.84
C GLY A 129 9.70 4.68 28.72
N HIS A 130 8.46 4.47 28.27
CA HIS A 130 7.88 3.12 28.16
C HIS A 130 7.97 2.53 26.74
N MET A 131 7.53 3.26 25.71
CA MET A 131 7.55 2.76 24.33
C MET A 131 8.97 2.71 23.76
N VAL A 132 9.80 3.68 24.15
CA VAL A 132 11.23 3.84 23.80
C VAL A 132 11.51 3.62 22.30
N PRO A 133 10.84 4.36 21.40
CA PRO A 133 11.02 4.19 19.97
C PRO A 133 12.39 4.65 19.48
N VAL A 134 12.75 4.28 18.23
CA VAL A 134 14.00 4.78 17.62
C VAL A 134 13.89 6.28 17.29
N SER A 135 12.75 6.71 16.75
CA SER A 135 12.46 8.11 16.43
C SER A 135 11.05 8.52 16.86
N VAL A 136 10.87 9.79 17.22
CA VAL A 136 9.56 10.39 17.53
C VAL A 136 9.38 11.67 16.75
N ILE A 137 8.23 11.86 16.11
CA ILE A 137 7.84 13.13 15.49
C ILE A 137 6.64 13.69 16.26
N VAL A 138 6.81 14.88 16.84
CA VAL A 138 5.73 15.60 17.52
C VAL A 138 5.51 16.91 16.78
N SER A 139 4.25 17.21 16.43
CA SER A 139 3.85 18.53 15.95
C SER A 139 2.80 19.15 16.86
N THR A 140 2.78 20.47 16.90
CA THR A 140 1.76 21.26 17.61
C THR A 140 1.68 22.66 16.98
N PRO A 141 0.55 23.39 17.13
CA PRO A 141 0.45 24.78 16.71
C PRO A 141 1.53 25.68 17.34
N ASN A 142 2.00 26.67 16.58
CA ASN A 142 2.84 27.75 17.09
C ASN A 142 2.02 29.02 17.33
N SER A 143 1.77 29.37 18.59
CA SER A 143 0.92 30.52 18.93
C SER A 143 1.47 31.87 18.46
N GLU A 144 2.78 31.99 18.21
CA GLU A 144 3.39 33.20 17.66
C GLU A 144 2.95 33.50 16.22
N PHE A 145 2.45 32.49 15.51
CA PHE A 145 1.91 32.63 14.16
C PHE A 145 0.45 33.12 14.17
N ASN A 146 -0.28 32.96 15.29
CA ASN A 146 -1.70 33.27 15.37
C ASN A 146 -2.10 34.68 14.95
N PRO A 147 -1.31 35.74 15.25
CA PRO A 147 -1.63 37.10 14.81
C PRO A 147 -1.77 37.27 13.30
N LEU A 148 -1.29 36.31 12.50
CA LEU A 148 -1.42 36.33 11.04
C LEU A 148 -2.77 35.82 10.54
N PHE A 149 -3.57 35.17 11.39
CA PHE A 149 -4.91 34.72 11.04
C PHE A 149 -5.93 35.85 11.24
N PRO A 150 -6.57 36.36 10.18
CA PRO A 150 -7.56 37.43 10.30
C PRO A 150 -8.74 36.98 11.17
N GLY A 151 -9.07 37.77 12.19
CA GLY A 151 -10.25 37.54 13.04
C GLY A 151 -10.06 36.52 14.16
N LEU A 152 -8.93 35.81 14.21
CA LEU A 152 -8.65 34.84 15.27
C LEU A 152 -8.46 35.55 16.63
N LYS A 153 -9.15 35.06 17.65
CA LYS A 153 -8.99 35.50 19.05
C LYS A 153 -8.79 34.27 19.94
N GLY A 154 -7.66 34.20 20.64
CA GLY A 154 -7.32 33.06 21.47
C GLY A 154 -6.69 31.92 20.68
N PHE A 155 -7.10 30.69 20.98
CA PHE A 155 -6.61 29.48 20.32
C PHE A 155 -7.31 29.26 18.97
N ARG A 156 -6.60 28.60 18.05
CA ARG A 156 -7.05 28.21 16.71
C ARG A 156 -8.25 27.26 16.74
N HIS A 157 -8.35 26.46 17.79
CA HIS A 157 -9.44 25.52 17.98
C HIS A 157 -9.96 25.57 19.43
N HIS A 158 -11.27 25.42 19.59
CA HIS A 158 -11.94 25.55 20.89
C HIS A 158 -11.57 24.43 21.88
N ASP A 159 -11.18 23.27 21.37
CA ASP A 159 -10.79 22.11 22.19
C ASP A 159 -9.32 22.16 22.64
N HIS A 160 -8.49 23.07 22.11
CA HIS A 160 -7.10 23.21 22.57
C HIS A 160 -7.05 23.61 24.05
N LYS A 161 -6.21 22.92 24.82
CA LYS A 161 -5.94 23.23 26.23
C LYS A 161 -4.83 24.25 26.40
N PHE A 162 -3.94 24.33 25.42
CA PHE A 162 -2.87 25.32 25.32
C PHE A 162 -2.44 25.49 23.85
N GLU A 163 -1.74 26.58 23.54
CA GLU A 163 -0.98 26.71 22.30
C GLU A 163 0.38 27.34 22.60
N TRP A 164 1.43 26.56 22.45
CA TRP A 164 2.78 26.97 22.84
C TRP A 164 3.41 27.91 21.83
N THR A 165 4.18 28.84 22.36
CA THR A 165 5.21 29.58 21.62
C THR A 165 6.36 28.64 21.22
N ARG A 166 7.27 29.10 20.36
CA ARG A 166 8.47 28.35 19.99
C ARG A 166 9.35 28.06 21.20
N ALA A 167 9.49 29.04 22.09
CA ALA A 167 10.30 28.90 23.29
C ALA A 167 9.74 27.86 24.26
N GLU A 168 8.42 27.83 24.47
CA GLU A 168 7.76 26.84 25.35
C GLU A 168 7.89 25.43 24.79
N PHE A 169 7.62 25.23 23.50
CA PHE A 169 7.75 23.94 22.84
C PHE A 169 9.20 23.42 22.86
N GLN A 170 10.17 24.29 22.54
CA GLN A 170 11.59 23.92 22.60
C GLN A 170 12.04 23.57 24.02
N SER A 171 11.59 24.33 25.03
CA SER A 171 11.91 24.07 26.43
C SER A 171 11.41 22.69 26.88
N TRP A 172 10.15 22.36 26.57
CA TRP A 172 9.60 21.03 26.84
C TRP A 172 10.39 19.93 26.12
N ALA A 173 10.61 20.09 24.82
CA ALA A 173 11.29 19.08 24.00
C ALA A 173 12.74 18.85 24.42
N LEU A 174 13.49 19.91 24.75
CA LEU A 174 14.87 19.81 25.25
C LEU A 174 14.92 19.10 26.62
N LYS A 175 13.94 19.36 27.49
CA LYS A 175 13.83 18.64 28.78
C LYS A 175 13.61 17.14 28.55
N VAL A 176 12.63 16.78 27.70
CA VAL A 176 12.34 15.37 27.35
C VAL A 176 13.57 14.70 26.73
N SER A 177 14.24 15.38 25.80
CA SER A 177 15.46 14.89 25.15
C SER A 177 16.56 14.57 26.17
N ALA A 178 16.83 15.47 27.12
CA ALA A 178 17.84 15.27 28.16
C ALA A 178 17.48 14.15 29.16
N GLU A 179 16.20 14.07 29.54
CA GLU A 179 15.70 13.09 30.50
C GLU A 179 15.77 11.67 29.93
N TYR A 180 15.24 11.45 28.73
CA TYR A 180 15.07 10.12 28.13
C TYR A 180 16.20 9.71 27.18
N GLY A 181 17.18 10.57 26.91
CA GLY A 181 18.34 10.21 26.10
C GLY A 181 18.08 10.23 24.59
N TYR A 182 17.42 11.30 24.13
CA TYR A 182 17.22 11.59 22.71
C TYR A 182 18.00 12.85 22.34
N GLU A 183 18.37 12.99 21.07
CA GLU A 183 18.62 14.30 20.47
C GLU A 183 17.33 14.83 19.84
N VAL A 184 17.19 16.14 19.70
CA VAL A 184 16.01 16.78 19.12
C VAL A 184 16.39 17.82 18.08
N GLU A 185 15.74 17.75 16.92
CA GLU A 185 15.80 18.74 15.85
C GLU A 185 14.46 19.48 15.75
N PHE A 186 14.51 20.80 15.62
CA PHE A 186 13.32 21.65 15.49
C PHE A 186 13.13 22.13 14.07
N THR A 187 11.91 22.00 13.57
CA THR A 187 11.49 22.46 12.25
C THR A 187 10.00 22.81 12.27
N GLY A 188 9.34 22.91 11.13
CA GLY A 188 7.91 23.14 11.04
C GLY A 188 7.39 23.17 9.61
N VAL A 189 6.09 23.39 9.48
CA VAL A 189 5.40 23.54 8.19
C VAL A 189 4.45 24.73 8.22
N GLY A 190 4.03 25.19 7.04
CA GLY A 190 3.28 26.43 6.87
C GLY A 190 4.19 27.64 7.07
N GLU A 191 4.97 27.95 6.04
CA GLU A 191 5.81 29.15 6.01
C GLU A 191 4.96 30.42 6.15
N ALA A 192 5.49 31.38 6.90
CA ALA A 192 4.90 32.69 7.03
C ALA A 192 4.97 33.45 5.70
N PRO A 193 4.06 34.41 5.45
CA PRO A 193 4.17 35.32 4.33
C PRO A 193 5.54 36.01 4.28
N THR A 194 5.99 36.34 3.06
CA THR A 194 7.31 36.91 2.78
C THR A 194 7.69 38.02 3.76
N GLY A 195 8.87 37.88 4.37
CA GLY A 195 9.42 38.87 5.31
C GLY A 195 8.98 38.72 6.77
N GLN A 196 8.14 37.72 7.11
CA GLN A 196 7.67 37.51 8.49
C GLN A 196 8.22 36.23 9.15
N GLN A 197 8.88 35.35 8.38
CA GLN A 197 9.34 34.03 8.84
C GLN A 197 10.22 34.09 10.09
N GLU A 198 11.21 35.00 10.15
CA GLU A 198 12.09 35.11 11.32
C GLU A 198 11.32 35.54 12.58
N ARG A 199 10.34 36.42 12.40
CA ARG A 199 9.53 36.98 13.48
C ARG A 199 8.59 35.94 14.08
N VAL A 200 7.86 35.19 13.27
CA VAL A 200 6.79 34.30 13.75
C VAL A 200 7.12 32.80 13.66
N GLY A 201 8.09 32.41 12.84
CA GLY A 201 8.40 31.01 12.56
C GLY A 201 7.35 30.32 11.67
N PHE A 202 7.32 28.99 11.74
CA PHE A 202 6.34 28.16 11.05
C PHE A 202 4.97 28.18 11.74
N CYS A 203 3.92 27.90 10.98
CA CYS A 203 2.55 27.83 11.48
C CYS A 203 2.32 26.64 12.43
N SER A 204 2.75 25.44 12.03
CA SER A 204 2.88 24.27 12.91
C SER A 204 4.37 24.02 13.15
N GLN A 205 4.76 23.91 14.41
CA GLN A 205 6.12 23.61 14.83
C GLN A 205 6.27 22.09 15.03
N ILE A 206 7.43 21.56 14.69
CA ILE A 206 7.72 20.13 14.70
C ILE A 206 9.03 19.89 15.45
N ALA A 207 9.03 18.91 16.34
CA ALA A 207 10.23 18.35 16.97
C ALA A 207 10.42 16.91 16.50
N VAL A 208 11.61 16.63 15.96
CA VAL A 208 12.02 15.28 15.58
C VAL A 208 13.04 14.79 16.61
N PHE A 209 12.68 13.78 17.36
CA PHE A 209 13.54 13.16 18.36
C PHE A 209 14.19 11.91 17.77
N GLN A 210 15.49 11.77 17.98
CA GLN A 210 16.25 10.60 17.59
C GLN A 210 16.92 10.01 18.83
N ARG A 211 16.73 8.71 19.06
CA ARG A 211 17.31 8.06 20.25
C ARG A 211 18.83 8.03 20.15
N LEU A 212 19.53 8.46 21.19
CA LEU A 212 20.99 8.42 21.24
C LEU A 212 21.46 6.98 21.41
N LYS A 213 22.31 6.50 20.49
CA LYS A 213 22.96 5.19 20.61
C LYS A 213 24.00 5.26 21.74
N GLY A 214 23.85 4.46 22.80
CA GLY A 214 24.86 4.30 23.84
C GLY A 214 24.42 4.48 25.30
N ARG A 215 23.16 4.83 25.59
CA ARG A 215 22.58 4.54 26.92
C ARG A 215 22.13 3.08 26.91
N ASP A 216 23.03 2.21 27.37
CA ASP A 216 22.83 0.78 27.61
C ASP A 216 21.63 0.15 26.89
N ASP A 217 21.86 -0.38 25.69
CA ASP A 217 20.99 -1.43 25.11
C ASP A 217 20.88 -2.66 26.06
N GLY A 218 21.66 -2.70 27.15
CA GLY A 218 21.65 -3.71 28.21
C GLY A 218 21.01 -3.33 29.55
N ASN A 219 20.44 -2.13 29.72
CA ASN A 219 19.75 -1.70 30.96
C ASN A 219 18.34 -1.14 30.75
N ILE A 220 17.76 -1.26 29.54
CA ILE A 220 16.30 -1.39 29.44
C ILE A 220 15.96 -2.81 29.92
N LEU A 221 16.24 -3.08 31.19
CA LEU A 221 15.53 -4.10 31.94
C LEU A 221 14.10 -3.57 31.99
N PHE A 222 13.30 -3.89 30.97
CA PHE A 222 11.89 -4.14 31.23
C PHE A 222 11.94 -5.10 32.41
N GLY A 223 11.66 -4.61 33.62
CA GLY A 223 11.76 -5.44 34.80
C GLY A 223 11.00 -6.72 34.50
N ASP A 224 11.68 -7.86 34.58
CA ASP A 224 11.16 -9.19 34.27
C ASP A 224 9.92 -9.55 35.15
N ASP A 225 9.59 -8.65 36.10
CA ASP A 225 8.48 -8.71 37.05
C ASP A 225 7.33 -7.71 36.78
N ALA A 226 7.39 -6.89 35.71
CA ALA A 226 6.26 -6.02 35.35
C ALA A 226 5.24 -6.82 34.53
N GLU A 227 4.10 -7.15 35.13
CA GLU A 227 2.97 -7.74 34.41
C GLU A 227 2.68 -6.94 33.13
N ASP A 228 2.55 -7.64 32.00
CA ASP A 228 2.27 -7.00 30.72
C ASP A 228 0.98 -6.17 30.81
N GLU A 229 1.14 -4.84 30.78
CA GLU A 229 0.02 -3.90 30.81
C GLU A 229 -0.56 -3.78 29.39
N PHE A 230 -1.84 -4.14 29.22
CA PHE A 230 -2.57 -4.07 27.95
C PHE A 230 -3.80 -3.16 28.08
N SER A 231 -3.57 -1.87 28.26
CA SER A 231 -4.64 -0.90 28.49
C SER A 231 -5.52 -0.63 27.27
N TYR A 232 -5.05 -0.94 26.04
CA TYR A 232 -5.77 -0.59 24.83
C TYR A 232 -6.72 -1.69 24.34
N THR A 233 -7.83 -1.28 23.73
CA THR A 233 -8.76 -2.19 23.06
C THR A 233 -8.45 -2.25 21.56
N LEU A 234 -8.09 -3.43 21.05
CA LEU A 234 -7.93 -3.64 19.61
C LEU A 234 -9.31 -3.56 18.92
N LEU A 235 -9.48 -2.60 18.02
CA LEU A 235 -10.73 -2.41 17.27
C LEU A 235 -10.68 -2.99 15.86
N TYR A 236 -9.50 -2.98 15.24
CA TYR A 236 -9.32 -3.42 13.87
C TYR A 236 -7.92 -3.98 13.68
N SER A 237 -7.81 -5.10 12.97
CA SER A 237 -6.54 -5.69 12.56
C SER A 237 -6.70 -6.29 11.18
N ILE A 238 -5.80 -5.96 10.27
CA ILE A 238 -5.77 -6.53 8.92
C ILE A 238 -4.33 -6.84 8.53
N THR A 239 -4.13 -8.01 7.93
CA THR A 239 -2.85 -8.41 7.32
C THR A 239 -3.02 -8.38 5.82
N TYR A 240 -2.12 -7.69 5.12
CA TYR A 240 -2.13 -7.56 3.68
C TYR A 240 -1.74 -8.88 3.01
N PRO A 241 -2.29 -9.16 1.81
CA PRO A 241 -1.90 -10.34 1.04
C PRO A 241 -0.41 -10.28 0.69
N SER A 242 0.32 -11.35 1.00
CA SER A 242 1.76 -11.45 0.75
C SER A 242 2.09 -12.84 0.20
N LEU A 243 3.12 -12.90 -0.64
CA LEU A 243 3.67 -14.15 -1.18
C LEU A 243 4.39 -15.00 -0.14
N HIS A 244 4.54 -14.52 1.10
CA HIS A 244 4.92 -15.35 2.24
C HIS A 244 3.81 -16.32 2.69
N ASP A 245 2.54 -16.01 2.38
CA ASP A 245 1.43 -16.93 2.62
C ASP A 245 1.42 -18.01 1.51
N ASN A 246 1.51 -19.27 1.92
CA ASN A 246 1.59 -20.40 1.00
C ASN A 246 0.34 -20.52 0.11
N ASN A 247 -0.85 -20.18 0.61
CA ASN A 247 -2.09 -20.24 -0.17
C ASN A 247 -2.13 -19.12 -1.22
N ILE A 248 -1.68 -17.92 -0.84
CA ILE A 248 -1.58 -16.79 -1.79
C ILE A 248 -0.52 -17.10 -2.85
N LEU A 249 0.67 -17.54 -2.45
CA LEU A 249 1.73 -17.91 -3.38
C LEU A 249 1.28 -19.02 -4.34
N ARG A 250 0.61 -20.06 -3.82
CA ARG A 250 0.01 -21.14 -4.60
C ARG A 250 -0.98 -20.60 -5.64
N ARG A 251 -1.97 -19.82 -5.20
CA ARG A 251 -2.99 -19.21 -6.09
C ARG A 251 -2.35 -18.34 -7.18
N VAL A 252 -1.38 -17.49 -6.82
CA VAL A 252 -0.67 -16.63 -7.79
C VAL A 252 0.13 -17.46 -8.77
N LEU A 253 0.84 -18.48 -8.30
CA LEU A 253 1.61 -19.39 -9.16
C LEU A 253 0.70 -20.10 -10.17
N VAL A 254 -0.43 -20.62 -9.72
CA VAL A 254 -1.42 -21.30 -10.59
C VAL A 254 -1.99 -20.33 -11.62
N ALA A 255 -2.40 -19.13 -11.20
CA ALA A 255 -2.91 -18.11 -12.11
C ALA A 255 -1.88 -17.72 -13.19
N GLU A 256 -0.60 -17.55 -12.81
CA GLU A 256 0.48 -17.27 -13.76
C GLU A 256 0.68 -18.44 -14.74
N VAL A 257 0.68 -19.67 -14.23
CA VAL A 257 0.81 -20.88 -15.06
C VAL A 257 -0.31 -20.98 -16.08
N LEU A 258 -1.58 -20.82 -15.65
CA LEU A 258 -2.75 -20.88 -16.53
C LEU A 258 -2.73 -19.75 -17.56
N GLY A 259 -2.47 -18.51 -17.13
CA GLY A 259 -2.42 -17.36 -18.02
C GLY A 259 -1.33 -17.47 -19.10
N TRP A 260 -0.15 -17.98 -18.75
CA TRP A 260 0.93 -18.22 -19.73
C TRP A 260 0.65 -19.41 -20.64
N THR A 261 0.00 -20.44 -20.11
CA THR A 261 -0.45 -21.60 -20.86
C THR A 261 -1.43 -21.19 -21.95
N GLU A 262 -2.40 -20.32 -21.64
CA GLU A 262 -3.35 -19.80 -22.62
C GLU A 262 -2.67 -18.93 -23.68
N LYS A 263 -1.73 -18.05 -23.27
CA LYS A 263 -0.90 -17.29 -24.24
C LYS A 263 -0.06 -18.16 -25.15
N LEU A 264 0.40 -19.32 -24.68
CA LEU A 264 1.13 -20.28 -25.51
C LEU A 264 0.18 -21.02 -26.45
N LYS A 265 -1.01 -21.41 -25.97
CA LYS A 265 -2.07 -22.00 -26.79
C LYS A 265 -2.48 -21.07 -27.95
N SER A 266 -2.78 -19.80 -27.69
CA SER A 266 -3.15 -18.82 -28.73
C SER A 266 -2.09 -18.69 -29.83
N ARG A 267 -0.80 -18.59 -29.44
CA ARG A 267 0.32 -18.52 -30.40
C ARG A 267 0.44 -19.76 -31.28
N TYR A 268 0.05 -20.94 -30.77
CA TYR A 268 0.09 -22.19 -31.54
C TYR A 268 -1.16 -22.36 -32.42
N THR A 269 -2.31 -21.82 -32.03
CA THR A 269 -3.51 -21.82 -32.89
C THR A 269 -3.37 -20.85 -34.08
N GLU A 270 -2.77 -19.67 -33.87
CA GLU A 270 -2.52 -18.68 -34.93
C GLU A 270 -1.52 -19.18 -35.97
N LYS A 271 -0.37 -19.71 -35.55
CA LYS A 271 0.64 -20.30 -36.46
C LYS A 271 0.11 -21.50 -37.26
N GLY A 272 -0.80 -22.28 -36.66
CA GLY A 272 -1.44 -23.40 -37.34
C GLY A 272 -2.45 -23.00 -38.42
N ASN A 273 -2.95 -21.77 -38.42
CA ASN A 273 -3.80 -21.22 -39.46
C ASN A 273 -2.97 -20.61 -40.61
N GLU A 274 -1.83 -19.97 -40.32
CA GLU A 274 -0.90 -19.49 -41.37
C GLU A 274 -0.28 -20.63 -42.20
N GLU A 275 -0.04 -21.81 -41.58
CA GLU A 275 0.38 -23.02 -42.30
C GLU A 275 -0.76 -23.69 -43.09
N ARG A 276 -2.03 -23.39 -42.79
CA ARG A 276 -3.19 -23.86 -43.56
C ARG A 276 -3.47 -22.96 -44.75
N ASP A 277 -3.37 -21.63 -44.61
CA ASP A 277 -3.61 -20.68 -45.70
C ASP A 277 -2.52 -20.72 -46.78
N ASN A 278 -1.30 -21.13 -46.45
CA ASN A 278 -0.23 -21.33 -47.45
C ASN A 278 -0.29 -22.66 -48.21
N ASN A 279 -1.21 -23.57 -47.83
CA ASN A 279 -1.35 -24.88 -48.48
C ASN A 279 -2.59 -24.98 -49.39
N ASP A 280 -3.38 -23.91 -49.52
CA ASP A 280 -4.61 -23.90 -50.33
C ASP A 280 -4.49 -23.08 -51.63
N THR A 281 -3.27 -22.95 -52.17
CA THR A 281 -3.07 -22.50 -53.56
C THR A 281 -1.99 -23.34 -54.23
N THR A 282 -2.41 -24.44 -54.86
CA THR A 282 -2.17 -24.81 -56.28
C THR A 282 -2.11 -26.33 -56.43
N CYS A 283 -3.24 -26.97 -56.75
CA CYS A 283 -3.28 -28.37 -57.20
C CYS A 283 -4.18 -28.51 -58.42
N GLN A 284 -3.77 -27.98 -59.59
CA GLN A 284 -4.19 -28.49 -60.91
C GLN A 284 -3.12 -28.21 -61.95
N THR A 285 -2.38 -29.23 -62.39
CA THR A 285 -2.39 -29.75 -63.78
C THR A 285 -1.24 -30.73 -64.01
N GLU A 286 -1.53 -31.71 -64.85
CA GLU A 286 -0.76 -32.91 -65.15
C GLU A 286 0.47 -32.65 -66.05
N GLY A 287 1.45 -33.57 -65.96
CA GLY A 287 2.18 -34.03 -67.14
C GLY A 287 3.68 -33.71 -67.25
N GLY A 288 4.51 -34.75 -67.06
CA GLY A 288 5.64 -35.02 -67.96
C GLY A 288 7.06 -34.50 -67.62
N ARG A 289 7.93 -35.46 -67.24
CA ARG A 289 9.36 -35.65 -67.59
C ARG A 289 10.42 -34.54 -67.34
N ASP A 290 11.40 -34.98 -66.52
CA ASP A 290 12.87 -34.96 -66.68
C ASP A 290 13.74 -33.74 -66.29
N GLU A 291 14.94 -34.11 -65.78
CA GLU A 291 16.21 -33.37 -65.62
C GLU A 291 16.50 -32.41 -64.44
N ARG A 292 17.38 -32.91 -63.53
CA ARG A 292 18.70 -32.38 -63.09
C ARG A 292 18.92 -30.93 -62.59
N LEU A 293 19.71 -30.88 -61.48
CA LEU A 293 20.78 -29.93 -61.07
C LEU A 293 20.48 -28.76 -60.11
N SER A 294 21.14 -28.86 -58.93
CA SER A 294 22.14 -27.92 -58.35
C SER A 294 21.76 -26.59 -57.67
N SER A 295 22.27 -26.45 -56.43
CA SER A 295 22.72 -25.23 -55.71
C SER A 295 21.66 -24.18 -55.33
N SER A 296 21.66 -23.54 -54.16
CA SER A 296 22.76 -22.79 -53.55
C SER A 296 22.50 -22.54 -52.06
N ALA A 297 23.59 -22.40 -51.32
CA ALA A 297 23.69 -22.09 -49.90
C ALA A 297 23.66 -20.57 -49.59
N CYS A 298 23.22 -20.22 -48.39
CA CYS A 298 23.80 -19.21 -47.46
C CYS A 298 22.95 -19.24 -46.17
N GLY A 299 23.44 -19.27 -44.93
CA GLY A 299 24.76 -18.99 -44.38
C GLY A 299 24.67 -17.79 -43.45
N ALA A 300 24.59 -18.01 -42.13
CA ALA A 300 25.16 -17.12 -41.11
C ALA A 300 25.09 -17.76 -39.71
N GLU A 301 26.27 -18.07 -39.19
CA GLU A 301 26.56 -18.60 -37.86
C GLU A 301 26.51 -17.51 -36.77
N THR A 302 26.34 -17.92 -35.52
CA THR A 302 27.08 -17.29 -34.42
C THR A 302 27.40 -18.33 -33.35
N ASN A 303 28.69 -18.66 -33.26
CA ASN A 303 29.30 -19.59 -32.32
C ASN A 303 29.37 -18.97 -30.91
N TYR A 304 29.01 -19.75 -29.89
CA TYR A 304 29.65 -19.69 -28.56
C TYR A 304 30.07 -21.10 -28.14
N LEU A 305 31.31 -21.17 -27.67
CA LEU A 305 32.17 -22.31 -27.38
C LEU A 305 31.50 -23.48 -26.64
N MET A 306 31.60 -24.69 -27.22
CA MET A 306 31.32 -25.97 -26.57
C MET A 306 32.55 -26.48 -25.82
N ASP A 307 32.35 -26.81 -24.54
CA ASP A 307 33.20 -27.77 -23.82
C ASP A 307 32.65 -29.19 -24.06
N HIS A 308 33.55 -30.12 -24.35
CA HIS A 308 33.23 -31.50 -24.72
C HIS A 308 32.97 -32.33 -23.46
N ARG A 309 31.70 -32.72 -23.21
CA ARG A 309 31.34 -34.05 -22.68
C ARG A 309 29.82 -34.30 -22.67
N ASP A 310 29.51 -35.55 -22.96
CA ASP A 310 28.28 -36.30 -22.71
C ASP A 310 27.06 -36.17 -23.64
N ARG A 311 26.95 -37.26 -24.42
CA ARG A 311 25.90 -37.86 -25.23
C ARG A 311 24.58 -38.14 -24.45
N ARG A 312 24.16 -37.25 -23.54
CA ARG A 312 22.88 -37.26 -22.80
C ARG A 312 21.92 -36.11 -23.19
N THR A 313 22.29 -35.27 -24.14
CA THR A 313 21.54 -34.03 -24.49
C THR A 313 20.49 -34.21 -25.59
N ALA A 314 20.47 -35.33 -26.32
CA ALA A 314 19.52 -35.54 -27.42
C ALA A 314 18.10 -35.92 -26.97
N GLU A 315 17.93 -36.56 -25.80
CA GLU A 315 16.61 -36.88 -25.25
C GLU A 315 15.97 -35.70 -24.52
N ASN A 316 16.78 -34.76 -24.01
CA ASN A 316 16.27 -33.56 -23.32
C ASN A 316 15.70 -32.48 -24.25
N GLN A 317 15.92 -32.57 -25.57
CA GLN A 317 15.38 -31.59 -26.53
C GLN A 317 13.95 -31.90 -27.00
N ARG A 318 13.43 -33.12 -26.77
CA ARG A 318 12.03 -33.46 -27.10
C ARG A 318 11.01 -32.93 -26.08
N GLY A 319 11.44 -32.59 -24.86
CA GLY A 319 10.57 -32.11 -23.78
C GLY A 319 10.39 -30.59 -23.71
N LEU A 320 10.91 -29.82 -24.67
CA LEU A 320 10.97 -28.35 -24.64
C LEU A 320 10.10 -27.66 -25.70
N LYS A 321 9.18 -28.39 -26.35
CA LYS A 321 8.28 -27.82 -27.35
C LYS A 321 6.84 -28.20 -27.03
N CYS A 322 5.92 -27.25 -27.15
CA CYS A 322 4.49 -27.55 -27.05
C CYS A 322 4.06 -28.43 -28.21
N CYS A 323 3.15 -29.38 -27.94
CA CYS A 323 2.67 -30.35 -28.91
C CYS A 323 1.16 -30.18 -29.12
N ARG A 324 0.70 -30.18 -30.38
CA ARG A 324 -0.72 -30.17 -30.70
C ARG A 324 -1.29 -31.58 -30.48
N LEU A 325 -2.39 -31.66 -29.73
CA LEU A 325 -3.19 -32.86 -29.55
C LEU A 325 -4.45 -32.77 -30.43
N GLN A 326 -5.15 -33.89 -30.66
CA GLN A 326 -6.35 -33.92 -31.50
C GLN A 326 -7.44 -32.92 -31.06
N ARG A 327 -7.52 -32.57 -29.76
CA ARG A 327 -8.50 -31.64 -29.19
C ARG A 327 -7.90 -30.60 -28.24
N GLY A 328 -6.57 -30.41 -28.27
CA GLY A 328 -5.89 -29.60 -27.27
C GLY A 328 -4.43 -29.25 -27.60
N VAL A 329 -3.77 -28.59 -26.66
CA VAL A 329 -2.32 -28.32 -26.68
C VAL A 329 -1.70 -28.90 -25.40
N SER A 330 -0.59 -29.60 -25.56
CA SER A 330 0.26 -30.03 -24.44
C SER A 330 1.41 -29.03 -24.27
N VAL A 331 1.50 -28.41 -23.10
CA VAL A 331 2.51 -27.40 -22.75
C VAL A 331 3.42 -27.98 -21.68
N PRO A 332 4.69 -28.30 -21.98
CA PRO A 332 5.61 -28.83 -20.99
C PRO A 332 5.86 -27.84 -19.84
N LEU A 333 5.86 -28.32 -18.60
CA LEU A 333 6.15 -27.50 -17.42
C LEU A 333 7.53 -26.87 -17.49
N GLY A 334 8.50 -27.56 -18.11
CA GLY A 334 9.83 -27.02 -18.38
C GLY A 334 9.79 -25.76 -19.25
N VAL A 335 8.91 -25.73 -20.27
CA VAL A 335 8.74 -24.57 -21.15
C VAL A 335 8.15 -23.39 -20.36
N LEU A 336 7.13 -23.62 -19.53
CA LEU A 336 6.55 -22.58 -18.68
C LEU A 336 7.57 -22.05 -17.67
N TRP A 337 8.33 -22.94 -17.03
CA TRP A 337 9.34 -22.57 -16.05
C TRP A 337 10.49 -21.73 -16.66
N THR A 338 10.95 -22.06 -17.87
CA THR A 338 12.02 -21.30 -18.54
C THR A 338 11.53 -20.06 -19.28
N SER A 339 10.32 -20.10 -19.85
CA SER A 339 9.81 -19.03 -20.72
C SER A 339 9.04 -17.95 -19.94
N CYS A 340 8.69 -18.23 -18.67
CA CYS A 340 7.89 -17.34 -17.83
C CYS A 340 8.68 -17.00 -16.54
N PRO A 341 9.41 -15.88 -16.51
CA PRO A 341 10.30 -15.54 -15.39
C PRO A 341 9.61 -15.57 -14.02
N LYS A 342 8.35 -15.14 -13.95
CA LYS A 342 7.55 -15.12 -12.71
C LYS A 342 7.20 -16.52 -12.20
N VAL A 343 6.87 -17.46 -13.09
CA VAL A 343 6.64 -18.88 -12.74
C VAL A 343 7.92 -19.50 -12.18
N GLY A 344 9.06 -19.23 -12.84
CA GLY A 344 10.37 -19.68 -12.37
C GLY A 344 10.72 -19.14 -10.98
N ALA A 345 10.54 -17.83 -10.78
CA ALA A 345 10.82 -17.15 -9.51
C ALA A 345 9.93 -17.65 -8.36
N LEU A 346 8.62 -17.81 -8.60
CA LEU A 346 7.65 -18.24 -7.57
C LEU A 346 7.82 -19.71 -7.19
N SER A 347 8.02 -20.59 -8.17
CA SER A 347 8.17 -22.03 -7.92
C SER A 347 9.57 -22.42 -7.38
N LYS A 348 10.61 -21.62 -7.67
CA LYS A 348 12.03 -21.85 -7.35
C LYS A 348 12.66 -23.07 -8.02
N SER A 349 11.89 -24.13 -8.29
CA SER A 349 12.33 -25.33 -9.00
C SER A 349 11.18 -25.96 -9.80
N LEU A 350 11.53 -26.71 -10.85
CA LEU A 350 10.54 -27.44 -11.64
C LEU A 350 9.81 -28.51 -10.82
N SER A 351 10.50 -29.13 -9.84
CA SER A 351 9.90 -30.11 -8.93
C SER A 351 8.82 -29.49 -8.04
N ASN A 352 9.08 -28.29 -7.50
CA ASN A 352 8.09 -27.56 -6.71
C ASN A 352 6.91 -27.10 -7.58
N LEU A 353 7.17 -26.60 -8.80
CA LEU A 353 6.12 -26.24 -9.75
C LEU A 353 5.18 -27.43 -9.98
N ARG A 354 5.75 -28.59 -10.30
CA ARG A 354 4.97 -29.82 -10.48
C ARG A 354 4.17 -30.17 -9.24
N HIS A 355 4.80 -30.16 -8.06
CA HIS A 355 4.14 -30.55 -6.81
C HIS A 355 2.93 -29.67 -6.52
N VAL A 356 3.07 -28.34 -6.66
CA VAL A 356 1.97 -27.39 -6.43
C VAL A 356 0.81 -27.65 -7.39
N LEU A 357 1.09 -27.93 -8.67
CA LEU A 357 0.06 -28.13 -9.70
C LEU A 357 -0.65 -29.49 -9.61
N MET A 358 -0.05 -30.51 -9.00
CA MET A 358 -0.65 -31.84 -8.90
C MET A 358 -1.93 -31.86 -8.04
N ASP A 359 -2.04 -30.94 -7.09
CA ASP A 359 -3.16 -30.86 -6.15
C ASP A 359 -4.20 -29.79 -6.56
N GLU A 360 -4.12 -29.27 -7.80
CA GLU A 360 -4.99 -28.20 -8.30
C GLU A 360 -6.13 -28.74 -9.18
N PRO A 361 -7.41 -28.52 -8.81
CA PRO A 361 -8.54 -29.05 -9.56
C PRO A 361 -8.71 -28.41 -10.94
N GLU A 362 -8.26 -27.16 -11.10
CA GLU A 362 -8.34 -26.41 -12.36
C GLU A 362 -7.22 -26.80 -13.35
N VAL A 363 -6.28 -27.65 -12.93
CA VAL A 363 -5.08 -28.01 -13.70
C VAL A 363 -5.13 -29.47 -14.12
N THR A 364 -5.11 -29.72 -15.43
CA THR A 364 -4.98 -31.08 -15.97
C THR A 364 -3.53 -31.34 -16.40
N LEU A 365 -2.84 -32.23 -15.70
CA LEU A 365 -1.49 -32.67 -16.05
C LEU A 365 -1.50 -33.96 -16.89
N SER A 366 -0.46 -34.15 -17.69
CA SER A 366 -0.17 -35.42 -18.36
C SER A 366 0.09 -36.54 -17.33
N PRO A 367 -0.07 -37.84 -17.71
CA PRO A 367 0.14 -38.96 -16.78
C PRO A 367 1.54 -39.01 -16.14
N ASP A 368 2.56 -38.52 -16.85
CA ASP A 368 3.94 -38.40 -16.34
C ASP A 368 4.15 -37.18 -15.44
N GLY A 369 3.18 -36.25 -15.39
CA GLY A 369 3.16 -35.02 -14.58
C GLY A 369 4.07 -33.91 -15.08
N PHE A 370 4.53 -33.96 -16.34
CA PHE A 370 5.51 -33.00 -16.88
C PHE A 370 4.94 -31.99 -17.88
N SER A 371 3.66 -32.11 -18.24
CA SER A 371 3.00 -31.19 -19.17
C SER A 371 1.58 -30.84 -18.73
N LEU A 372 1.19 -29.58 -18.93
CA LEU A 372 -0.19 -29.13 -18.86
C LEU A 372 -0.94 -29.52 -20.13
N LEU A 373 -2.18 -29.98 -19.96
CA LEU A 373 -3.09 -30.33 -21.04
C LEU A 373 -4.22 -29.31 -21.09
N VAL A 374 -4.37 -28.64 -22.24
CA VAL A 374 -5.36 -27.58 -22.44
C VAL A 374 -6.28 -27.93 -23.59
N ASN A 375 -7.59 -27.88 -23.39
CA ASN A 375 -8.57 -28.13 -24.45
C ASN A 375 -8.77 -26.89 -25.33
N LEU A 376 -9.07 -27.11 -26.61
CA LEU A 376 -9.31 -26.05 -27.59
C LEU A 376 -10.77 -25.58 -27.68
N GLN A 377 -11.70 -26.17 -26.92
CA GLN A 377 -13.16 -25.99 -27.11
C GLN A 377 -13.90 -25.13 -26.05
N GLU A 378 -13.21 -24.49 -25.10
CA GLU A 378 -13.89 -23.79 -23.98
C GLU A 378 -14.19 -22.29 -24.19
N GLN A 379 -14.38 -21.82 -25.42
CA GLN A 379 -14.81 -20.43 -25.67
C GLN A 379 -15.95 -20.40 -26.69
N GLU A 380 -17.16 -20.76 -26.28
CA GLU A 380 -18.38 -20.48 -27.07
C GLU A 380 -19.66 -20.38 -26.23
N GLN A 381 -19.59 -20.31 -24.89
CA GLN A 381 -20.80 -20.40 -24.03
C GLN A 381 -21.13 -19.20 -23.13
N ASP A 382 -20.47 -18.05 -23.27
CA ASP A 382 -20.73 -16.86 -22.41
C ASP A 382 -21.37 -15.67 -23.17
N LEU A 383 -22.04 -15.88 -24.31
CA LEU A 383 -22.66 -14.79 -25.10
C LEU A 383 -24.18 -14.92 -25.33
N GLU A 384 -24.90 -15.80 -24.62
CA GLU A 384 -26.34 -16.00 -24.83
C GLU A 384 -27.26 -15.56 -23.67
N ASP A 385 -26.78 -14.81 -22.68
CA ASP A 385 -27.58 -14.38 -21.52
C ASP A 385 -27.84 -12.85 -21.43
N GLU A 386 -27.89 -12.13 -22.55
CA GLU A 386 -28.39 -10.73 -22.58
C GLU A 386 -29.40 -10.46 -23.71
N GLU A 387 -30.45 -11.27 -23.81
CA GLU A 387 -31.70 -10.83 -24.45
C GLU A 387 -32.88 -11.40 -23.68
N ASP A 388 -33.33 -10.69 -22.64
CA ASP A 388 -34.74 -10.62 -22.22
C ASP A 388 -34.87 -9.76 -20.96
N HIS A 389 -35.14 -8.46 -21.14
CA HIS A 389 -36.13 -7.73 -20.34
C HIS A 389 -36.28 -6.28 -20.82
N GLU A 390 -37.09 -6.09 -21.87
CA GLU A 390 -37.80 -4.83 -22.07
C GLU A 390 -39.25 -4.94 -21.59
N GLY A 391 -39.69 -3.93 -20.83
CA GLY A 391 -41.09 -3.50 -20.75
C GLY A 391 -41.83 -3.81 -19.46
N LEU A 392 -41.98 -2.81 -18.58
CA LEU A 392 -43.21 -1.99 -18.50
C LEU A 392 -43.13 -0.99 -17.32
N GLU A 393 -43.42 0.26 -17.65
CA GLU A 393 -43.51 1.42 -16.75
C GLU A 393 -44.83 1.49 -15.96
N ASP A 394 -44.77 2.33 -14.91
CA ASP A 394 -45.78 3.28 -14.44
C ASP A 394 -46.75 2.89 -13.31
N SER A 395 -46.55 3.50 -12.13
CA SER A 395 -47.49 4.50 -11.58
C SER A 395 -47.04 4.94 -10.18
N GLY A 396 -46.92 6.26 -10.00
CA GLY A 396 -46.38 6.88 -8.78
C GLY A 396 -47.36 7.05 -7.63
N TYR A 397 -46.85 7.52 -6.49
CA TYR A 397 -47.57 8.33 -5.51
C TYR A 397 -46.57 9.15 -4.67
N THR A 398 -46.77 10.46 -4.68
CA THR A 398 -46.18 11.47 -3.79
C THR A 398 -46.75 11.38 -2.37
N GLU A 399 -45.94 11.58 -1.33
CA GLU A 399 -46.22 12.56 -0.28
C GLU A 399 -45.03 12.82 0.67
N ALA A 400 -44.99 14.05 1.15
CA ALA A 400 -43.93 14.66 1.95
C ALA A 400 -44.01 14.32 3.44
N SER A 401 -42.89 14.40 4.15
CA SER A 401 -42.90 14.75 5.56
C SER A 401 -41.61 15.49 5.96
N GLN A 402 -41.81 16.73 6.40
CA GLN A 402 -40.81 17.59 7.02
C GLN A 402 -40.52 17.11 8.45
N CYS A 403 -39.24 17.10 8.83
CA CYS A 403 -38.87 17.38 10.22
C CYS A 403 -37.54 18.14 10.25
N SER A 404 -37.64 19.37 10.73
CA SER A 404 -36.55 20.29 11.03
C SER A 404 -35.83 19.89 12.31
N HIS A 405 -34.51 19.78 12.25
CA HIS A 405 -33.65 20.01 13.42
C HIS A 405 -32.45 20.87 13.00
N SER A 406 -32.35 22.00 13.70
CA SER A 406 -31.33 23.03 13.60
C SER A 406 -29.94 22.50 13.94
N ALA A 407 -29.03 22.54 12.98
CA ALA A 407 -27.61 22.41 13.21
C ALA A 407 -27.01 23.81 13.40
N ALA A 408 -26.50 24.08 14.60
CA ALA A 408 -25.60 25.21 14.83
C ALA A 408 -24.28 24.89 14.12
N GLN A 409 -23.82 25.81 13.26
CA GLN A 409 -22.53 25.71 12.58
C GLN A 409 -21.41 25.97 13.60
N GLU A 410 -20.55 24.98 13.80
CA GLU A 410 -19.24 25.11 14.42
C GLU A 410 -18.23 25.55 13.34
N GLU A 411 -17.59 26.70 13.54
CA GLU A 411 -16.50 27.18 12.68
C GLU A 411 -15.20 26.47 13.06
N ASP A 412 -14.95 25.32 12.42
CA ASP A 412 -13.67 24.65 12.42
C ASP A 412 -12.74 25.32 11.38
N TRP A 413 -11.79 26.12 11.86
CA TRP A 413 -10.86 26.89 11.04
C TRP A 413 -9.88 26.01 10.23
N GLU A 414 -9.91 24.69 10.40
CA GLU A 414 -9.05 23.75 9.65
C GLU A 414 -9.74 23.09 8.44
N THR A 415 -11.08 23.10 8.34
CA THR A 415 -11.79 22.16 7.43
C THR A 415 -12.73 22.80 6.39
N ASN A 416 -12.96 24.13 6.39
CA ASN A 416 -13.91 24.74 5.45
C ASN A 416 -13.44 26.08 4.86
N MET A 417 -12.85 26.03 3.66
CA MET A 417 -12.71 27.21 2.78
C MET A 417 -13.22 26.83 1.39
N GLY A 418 -14.54 26.85 1.23
CA GLY A 418 -15.23 26.62 -0.03
C GLY A 418 -16.73 26.91 0.07
N GLY A 419 -17.14 28.13 -0.24
CA GLY A 419 -18.55 28.50 -0.45
C GLY A 419 -18.97 29.81 0.24
N GLY A 420 -19.28 30.84 -0.54
CA GLY A 420 -19.87 32.10 -0.06
C GLY A 420 -19.56 33.27 -0.99
N GLU A 421 -20.56 33.72 -1.73
CA GLU A 421 -20.53 34.54 -2.94
C GLU A 421 -20.13 36.03 -2.75
N GLU A 422 -19.58 36.60 -3.82
CA GLU A 422 -19.56 38.05 -4.07
C GLU A 422 -20.90 38.52 -4.65
N GLY A 423 -21.30 39.74 -4.29
CA GLY A 423 -22.02 40.64 -5.18
C GLY A 423 -23.36 41.16 -4.65
N LEU A 424 -23.38 42.41 -4.20
CA LEU A 424 -24.05 43.52 -4.90
C LEU A 424 -23.96 44.80 -4.07
N CYS A 425 -23.14 45.74 -4.55
CA CYS A 425 -23.31 47.16 -4.25
C CYS A 425 -24.52 47.70 -5.02
N PHE A 426 -25.45 48.35 -4.34
CA PHE A 426 -26.17 49.51 -4.85
C PHE A 426 -26.46 50.45 -3.68
N GLY A 427 -26.06 51.71 -3.82
CA GLY A 427 -26.38 52.76 -2.86
C GLY A 427 -27.81 53.28 -3.02
N ASP A 428 -28.34 53.89 -1.97
CA ASP A 428 -28.84 55.27 -2.00
C ASP A 428 -29.38 55.69 -0.61
N LYS A 429 -29.01 56.92 -0.25
CA LYS A 429 -29.44 57.78 0.87
C LYS A 429 -28.79 57.63 2.25
#